data_AF-A0A161MSG4-F1
#
_entry.id   AF-A0A161MSG4-F1
#
_cell.length_a   1.000
_cell.length_b   1.000
_cell.length_c   1.000
_cell.angle_alpha   90.00
_cell.angle_beta   90.00
_cell.angle_gamma   90.00
#
_symmetry.space_group_name_H-M   'P 1'
#
loop_
_entity.id
_entity.type
_entity.pdbx_description
1 polymer ?
#
loop_
_entity_poly.entity_id
_entity_poly.type
_entity_poly.pdbx_seq_one_letter_code
_entity_poly.pdbx_strand_id
1 'polypeptide(L)'
;MVLNFENFKERISVLRLRFKFFNLSLINVHSPTEEKEEEEKDCFYEALERVYDRLPGSDVKIVLGDFNAKLGKEECFRPFLGKYSLHDRCNENGLRFVDFALAQNMSVSSTKYPHKCIHRETWVSPDGRTRNQIDHVMIDMRHASDIFDVRSYRGADGDTDHNLVRIKYRQRISRFRQGKKCTDRWHVEKLKMDKSE
;
A
#
# COMPACT_ATOMS: atom_id res chain seq x y z
N MET A 1 19.53 -13.49 -1.02
CA MET A 1 19.61 -14.50 -2.11
C MET A 1 18.26 -14.52 -2.82
N VAL A 2 18.25 -14.47 -4.16
CA VAL A 2 17.02 -14.57 -4.96
C VAL A 2 16.51 -16.01 -4.89
N LEU A 3 15.21 -16.18 -4.62
CA LEU A 3 14.54 -17.49 -4.60
C LEU A 3 13.88 -17.79 -5.92
N ASN A 4 13.23 -16.78 -6.51
CA ASN A 4 12.47 -16.92 -7.74
C ASN A 4 12.27 -15.56 -8.40
N PHE A 5 12.14 -15.55 -9.72
CA PHE A 5 11.69 -14.39 -10.49
C PHE A 5 10.75 -14.88 -11.58
N GLU A 6 9.53 -14.33 -11.60
CA GLU A 6 8.49 -14.70 -12.56
C GLU A 6 7.92 -13.43 -13.20
N ASN A 7 7.72 -13.44 -14.51
CA ASN A 7 7.05 -12.36 -15.23
C ASN A 7 5.66 -12.85 -15.68
N PHE A 8 4.63 -12.08 -15.35
CA PHE A 8 3.23 -12.35 -15.64
C PHE A 8 2.66 -11.26 -16.55
N LYS A 9 2.33 -11.64 -17.80
CA LYS A 9 1.54 -10.81 -18.73
C LYS A 9 2.05 -9.36 -18.87
N GLU A 10 3.35 -9.16 -19.11
CA GLU A 10 4.06 -7.89 -19.36
C GLU A 10 4.01 -6.80 -18.26
N ARG A 11 2.88 -6.67 -17.56
CA ARG A 11 2.57 -5.62 -16.59
C ARG A 11 2.75 -6.05 -15.13
N ILE A 12 2.90 -7.34 -14.84
CA ILE A 12 3.07 -7.84 -13.48
C ILE A 12 4.33 -8.71 -13.43
N SER A 13 5.20 -8.49 -12.45
CA SER A 13 6.36 -9.35 -12.22
C SER A 13 6.56 -9.58 -10.74
N VAL A 14 7.09 -10.75 -10.40
CA VAL A 14 7.30 -11.15 -9.02
C VAL A 14 8.77 -11.48 -8.80
N LEU A 15 9.37 -10.83 -7.82
CA LEU A 15 10.70 -11.15 -7.32
C LEU A 15 10.58 -11.67 -5.89
N ARG A 16 11.01 -12.91 -5.68
CA ARG A 16 10.99 -13.56 -4.37
C ARG A 16 12.39 -13.64 -3.82
N LEU A 17 12.59 -13.16 -2.60
CA LEU A 17 13.89 -13.00 -1.95
C LEU A 17 13.91 -13.73 -0.62
N ARG A 18 15.00 -14.45 -0.35
CA ARG A 18 15.28 -15.03 0.97
C ARG A 18 15.88 -13.98 1.88
N PHE A 19 15.20 -13.74 3.00
CA PHE A 19 15.66 -12.91 4.11
C PHE A 19 15.86 -13.78 5.37
N LYS A 20 16.35 -13.18 6.45
CA LYS A 20 16.75 -13.90 7.67
C LYS A 20 15.56 -14.52 8.41
N PHE A 21 14.43 -13.80 8.51
CA PHE A 21 13.31 -14.22 9.36
C PHE A 21 12.12 -14.75 8.56
N PHE A 22 11.73 -14.01 7.52
CA PHE A 22 10.66 -14.37 6.58
C PHE A 22 11.17 -14.14 5.17
N ASN A 23 10.65 -14.83 4.16
CA ASN A 23 10.94 -14.46 2.77
C ASN A 23 10.17 -13.18 2.41
N LEU A 24 10.66 -12.46 1.40
CA LEU A 24 10.03 -11.26 0.88
C LEU A 24 9.61 -11.52 -0.57
N SER A 25 8.33 -11.34 -0.86
CA SER A 25 7.79 -11.36 -2.22
C SER A 25 7.49 -9.91 -2.65
N LEU A 26 8.18 -9.44 -3.67
CA LEU A 26 7.94 -8.16 -4.31
C LEU A 26 7.12 -8.40 -5.57
N ILE A 27 5.93 -7.81 -5.65
CA ILE A 27 5.11 -7.79 -6.86
C ILE A 27 5.26 -6.41 -7.47
N ASN A 28 5.95 -6.31 -8.61
CA ASN A 28 6.05 -5.09 -9.39
C ASN A 28 4.92 -5.04 -10.42
N VAL A 29 4.24 -3.89 -10.50
CA VAL A 29 3.09 -3.72 -11.39
C VAL A 29 3.19 -2.47 -12.27
N HIS A 30 2.51 -2.53 -13.41
CA HIS A 30 2.21 -1.38 -14.27
C HIS A 30 0.74 -1.45 -14.73
N SER A 31 -0.13 -0.78 -13.97
CA SER A 31 -1.58 -0.78 -14.19
C SER A 31 -1.97 -0.05 -15.49
N PRO A 32 -3.04 -0.46 -16.18
CA PRO A 32 -3.64 0.31 -17.27
C PRO A 32 -3.92 1.77 -16.89
N THR A 33 -3.82 2.69 -17.85
CA THR A 33 -4.12 4.10 -17.64
C THR A 33 -5.62 4.33 -17.43
N GLU A 34 -5.99 5.50 -16.90
CA GLU A 34 -7.41 5.84 -16.64
C GLU A 34 -8.28 5.79 -17.92
N GLU A 35 -7.69 6.07 -19.09
CA GLU A 35 -8.40 6.10 -20.38
C GLU A 35 -8.65 4.70 -20.98
N LYS A 36 -8.09 3.64 -20.38
CA LYS A 36 -8.33 2.28 -20.86
C LYS A 36 -9.73 1.80 -20.51
N GLU A 37 -10.23 0.89 -21.34
CA GLU A 37 -11.52 0.21 -21.16
C GLU A 37 -11.61 -0.46 -19.78
N GLU A 38 -12.81 -0.48 -19.22
CA GLU A 38 -13.04 -1.06 -17.89
C GLU A 38 -12.66 -2.54 -17.83
N GLU A 39 -12.90 -3.29 -18.91
CA GLU A 39 -12.56 -4.71 -19.00
C GLU A 39 -11.04 -4.94 -18.93
N GLU A 40 -10.21 -4.04 -19.48
CA GLU A 40 -8.75 -4.15 -19.38
C GLU A 40 -8.30 -3.95 -17.93
N LYS A 41 -8.90 -2.98 -17.23
CA LYS A 41 -8.64 -2.70 -15.81
C LYS A 41 -9.08 -3.88 -14.93
N ASP A 42 -10.28 -4.42 -15.15
CA ASP A 42 -10.81 -5.58 -14.43
C ASP A 42 -9.90 -6.81 -14.61
N CYS A 43 -9.54 -7.12 -15.87
CA CYS A 43 -8.63 -8.23 -16.18
C CYS A 43 -7.27 -8.08 -15.50
N PHE A 44 -6.76 -6.85 -15.37
CA PHE A 44 -5.51 -6.56 -14.68
C PHE A 44 -5.61 -6.84 -13.17
N TYR A 45 -6.65 -6.34 -12.50
CA TYR A 45 -6.83 -6.55 -11.06
C TYR A 45 -7.12 -8.01 -10.72
N GLU A 46 -7.92 -8.72 -11.53
CA GLU A 46 -8.10 -10.17 -11.39
C GLU A 46 -6.78 -10.94 -11.52
N ALA A 47 -5.94 -10.55 -12.48
CA ALA A 47 -4.63 -11.18 -12.65
C ALA A 47 -3.71 -10.89 -11.46
N LEU A 48 -3.74 -9.66 -10.93
CA LEU A 48 -2.97 -9.25 -9.76
C LEU A 48 -3.39 -10.04 -8.51
N GLU A 49 -4.69 -10.23 -8.27
CA GLU A 49 -5.22 -11.06 -7.18
C GLU A 49 -4.74 -12.51 -7.30
N ARG A 50 -4.86 -13.11 -8.49
CA ARG A 50 -4.37 -14.49 -8.74
C ARG A 50 -2.87 -14.64 -8.49
N VAL A 51 -2.07 -13.63 -8.82
CA VAL A 51 -0.63 -13.61 -8.54
C VAL A 51 -0.38 -13.48 -7.04
N TYR A 52 -1.10 -12.59 -6.35
CA TYR A 52 -0.99 -12.39 -4.91
C TYR A 52 -1.32 -13.67 -4.12
N ASP A 53 -2.42 -14.33 -4.46
CA ASP A 53 -2.92 -15.54 -3.79
C ASP A 53 -2.03 -16.76 -4.01
N ARG A 54 -1.35 -16.82 -5.15
CA ARG A 54 -0.38 -17.89 -5.46
C ARG A 54 0.85 -17.84 -4.55
N LEU A 55 1.20 -16.65 -4.05
CA LEU A 55 2.41 -16.48 -3.26
C LEU A 55 2.24 -17.05 -1.85
N PRO A 56 3.27 -17.70 -1.28
CA PRO A 56 3.15 -18.33 0.03
C PRO A 56 2.69 -17.37 1.12
N GLY A 57 1.71 -17.78 1.93
CA GLY A 57 1.19 -16.96 3.04
C GLY A 57 2.21 -16.64 4.14
N SER A 58 3.36 -17.32 4.16
CA SER A 58 4.46 -17.05 5.09
C SER A 58 5.42 -15.97 4.60
N ASP A 59 5.35 -15.58 3.33
CA ASP A 59 6.14 -14.49 2.77
C ASP A 59 5.53 -13.14 3.17
N VAL A 60 6.40 -12.17 3.46
CA VAL A 60 5.98 -10.76 3.49
C VAL A 60 5.74 -10.33 2.06
N LYS A 61 4.54 -9.86 1.74
CA LYS A 61 4.17 -9.39 0.40
C LYS A 61 4.22 -7.86 0.35
N ILE A 62 4.97 -7.34 -0.62
CA ILE A 62 4.96 -5.91 -0.97
C ILE A 62 4.56 -5.82 -2.44
N VAL A 63 3.50 -5.06 -2.71
CA VAL A 63 3.07 -4.74 -4.07
C VAL A 63 3.47 -3.30 -4.34
N LEU A 64 4.19 -3.06 -5.42
CA LEU A 64 4.73 -1.75 -5.77
C LEU A 64 4.74 -1.52 -7.28
N GLY A 65 4.82 -0.26 -7.69
CA GLY A 65 4.97 0.11 -9.09
C GLY A 65 4.01 1.22 -9.47
N ASP A 66 3.81 1.38 -10.77
CA ASP A 66 2.92 2.38 -11.34
C ASP A 66 1.49 1.84 -11.39
N PHE A 67 0.59 2.45 -10.63
CA PHE A 67 -0.80 2.05 -10.60
C PHE A 67 -1.70 2.98 -11.42
N ASN A 68 -1.16 4.07 -11.98
CA ASN A 68 -1.98 5.12 -12.61
C ASN A 68 -3.17 5.56 -11.73
N ALA A 69 -2.98 5.50 -10.41
CA ALA A 69 -4.02 5.70 -9.40
C ALA A 69 -3.71 6.97 -8.61
N LYS A 70 -4.69 7.87 -8.50
CA LYS A 70 -4.63 9.00 -7.59
C LYS A 70 -5.39 8.62 -6.34
N LEU A 71 -4.72 8.61 -5.20
CA LEU A 71 -5.35 8.29 -3.92
C LEU A 71 -5.71 9.57 -3.18
N GLY A 72 -6.95 9.70 -2.71
CA GLY A 72 -7.39 10.85 -1.94
C GLY A 72 -7.11 10.73 -0.44
N LYS A 73 -7.76 11.60 0.33
CA LYS A 73 -7.69 11.65 1.80
C LYS A 73 -9.04 11.33 2.45
N GLU A 74 -9.91 10.62 1.76
CA GLU A 74 -11.23 10.25 2.23
C GLU A 74 -11.16 9.48 3.55
N GLU A 75 -11.99 9.88 4.53
CA GLU A 75 -11.94 9.33 5.88
C GLU A 75 -12.26 7.82 5.92
N CYS A 76 -13.10 7.33 5.02
CA CYS A 76 -13.45 5.90 4.92
C CYS A 76 -12.24 4.99 4.63
N PHE A 77 -11.19 5.51 3.99
CA PHE A 77 -10.03 4.71 3.57
C PHE A 77 -8.86 4.76 4.55
N ARG A 78 -8.95 5.55 5.63
CA ARG A 78 -7.85 5.79 6.59
C ARG A 78 -7.28 4.57 7.32
N PRO A 79 -8.01 3.46 7.53
CA PRO A 79 -7.39 2.27 8.10
C PRO A 79 -6.26 1.71 7.22
N PHE A 80 -6.33 1.95 5.89
CA PHE A 80 -5.41 1.38 4.90
C PHE A 80 -4.51 2.45 4.28
N LEU A 81 -5.07 3.65 4.03
CA LEU A 81 -4.39 4.80 3.44
C LEU A 81 -3.88 5.76 4.52
N GLY A 82 -2.74 6.38 4.24
CA GLY A 82 -2.23 7.46 5.06
C GLY A 82 -2.80 8.84 4.67
N LYS A 83 -2.68 9.78 5.62
CA LYS A 83 -3.19 11.16 5.50
C LYS A 83 -2.35 12.11 4.64
N TYR A 84 -1.21 11.65 4.14
CA TYR A 84 -0.23 12.49 3.46
C TYR A 84 -0.21 12.31 1.95
N SER A 85 -1.31 11.82 1.37
CA SER A 85 -1.47 11.79 -0.08
C SER A 85 -1.31 13.18 -0.72
N LEU A 86 -0.85 13.22 -1.97
CA LEU A 86 -0.81 14.45 -2.75
C LEU A 86 -2.21 14.94 -3.14
N HIS A 87 -3.15 14.02 -3.38
CA HIS A 87 -4.49 14.31 -3.87
C HIS A 87 -5.51 14.35 -2.72
N ASP A 88 -6.61 15.07 -2.94
CA ASP A 88 -7.70 15.15 -1.94
C ASP A 88 -8.78 14.08 -2.17
N ARG A 89 -8.96 13.62 -3.42
CA ARG A 89 -9.92 12.59 -3.81
C ARG A 89 -9.27 11.50 -4.65
N CYS A 90 -9.81 10.28 -4.54
CA CYS A 90 -9.49 9.18 -5.44
C CYS A 90 -10.05 9.43 -6.84
N ASN A 91 -9.31 9.01 -7.87
CA ASN A 91 -9.88 8.78 -9.21
C ASN A 91 -10.40 7.33 -9.33
N GLU A 92 -10.86 6.91 -10.51
CA GLU A 92 -11.45 5.57 -10.69
C GLU A 92 -10.43 4.46 -10.48
N ASN A 93 -9.23 4.58 -11.06
CA ASN A 93 -8.12 3.67 -10.75
C ASN A 93 -7.75 3.69 -9.26
N GLY A 94 -7.88 4.85 -8.60
CA GLY A 94 -7.70 5.01 -7.16
C GLY A 94 -8.70 4.20 -6.33
N LEU A 95 -9.96 4.15 -6.74
CA LEU A 95 -10.98 3.33 -6.08
C LEU A 95 -10.68 1.84 -6.25
N ARG A 96 -10.37 1.39 -7.46
CA ARG A 96 -10.00 -0.01 -7.75
C ARG A 96 -8.75 -0.45 -6.96
N PHE A 97 -7.77 0.45 -6.85
CA PHE A 97 -6.59 0.24 -6.01
C PHE A 97 -6.96 0.06 -4.53
N VAL A 98 -7.85 0.91 -4.01
CA VAL A 98 -8.32 0.81 -2.63
C VAL A 98 -9.09 -0.49 -2.42
N ASP A 99 -9.95 -0.89 -3.35
CA ASP A 99 -10.72 -2.13 -3.27
C ASP A 99 -9.79 -3.35 -3.20
N PHE A 100 -8.75 -3.40 -4.03
CA PHE A 100 -7.71 -4.44 -3.94
C PHE A 100 -7.00 -4.42 -2.59
N ALA A 101 -6.61 -3.25 -2.10
CA ALA A 101 -5.94 -3.12 -0.80
C ALA A 101 -6.84 -3.57 0.37
N LEU A 102 -8.14 -3.30 0.28
CA LEU A 102 -9.15 -3.76 1.23
C LEU A 102 -9.30 -5.27 1.20
N ALA A 103 -9.51 -5.85 0.01
CA ALA A 103 -9.70 -7.28 -0.19
C ALA A 103 -8.51 -8.10 0.33
N GLN A 104 -7.29 -7.64 0.07
CA GLN A 104 -6.05 -8.32 0.45
C GLN A 104 -5.50 -7.89 1.83
N ASN A 105 -6.25 -7.06 2.58
CA ASN A 105 -5.85 -6.51 3.88
C ASN A 105 -4.42 -5.91 3.84
N MET A 106 -4.19 -5.03 2.88
CA MET A 106 -2.91 -4.38 2.64
C MET A 106 -2.92 -2.93 3.07
N SER A 107 -1.77 -2.46 3.53
CA SER A 107 -1.58 -1.10 3.97
C SER A 107 -0.76 -0.28 2.97
N VAL A 108 -1.30 0.86 2.55
CA VAL A 108 -0.73 1.74 1.53
C VAL A 108 0.32 2.62 2.17
N SER A 109 1.59 2.28 1.99
CA SER A 109 2.71 2.94 2.66
C SER A 109 3.11 4.26 2.00
N SER A 110 2.85 4.44 0.71
CA SER A 110 3.18 5.65 -0.05
C SER A 110 2.47 6.93 0.42
N THR A 111 1.36 6.82 1.15
CA THR A 111 0.58 7.97 1.64
C THR A 111 0.72 8.20 3.15
N LYS A 112 1.54 7.40 3.86
CA LYS A 112 1.63 7.40 5.34
C LYS A 112 2.63 8.37 5.96
N TYR A 113 3.63 8.82 5.21
CA TYR A 113 4.75 9.55 5.80
C TYR A 113 4.68 11.05 5.49
N PRO A 114 4.92 11.93 6.48
CA PRO A 114 4.91 13.37 6.28
C PRO A 114 6.13 13.80 5.46
N HIS A 115 5.90 14.23 4.23
CA HIS A 115 6.94 14.73 3.34
C HIS A 115 6.49 16.01 2.61
N LYS A 116 7.46 16.82 2.16
CA LYS A 116 7.21 17.93 1.24
C LYS A 116 6.65 17.39 -0.08
N CYS A 117 5.85 18.18 -0.82
CA CYS A 117 5.25 17.76 -2.10
C CYS A 117 6.27 17.19 -3.09
N ILE A 118 7.44 17.83 -3.19
CA ILE A 118 8.60 17.39 -4.02
C ILE A 118 9.14 15.99 -3.70
N HIS A 119 8.71 15.36 -2.61
CA HIS A 119 9.11 14.00 -2.21
C HIS A 119 7.93 13.02 -2.22
N ARG A 120 6.75 13.47 -2.63
CA ARG A 120 5.52 12.69 -2.81
C ARG A 120 5.12 12.57 -4.27
N GLU A 121 5.47 13.55 -5.09
CA GLU A 121 5.30 13.55 -6.55
C GLU A 121 6.14 12.43 -7.17
N THR A 122 5.51 11.50 -7.89
CA THR A 122 6.17 10.37 -8.54
C THR A 122 6.17 10.51 -10.07
N TRP A 123 5.32 11.37 -10.63
CA TRP A 123 5.27 11.62 -12.06
C TRP A 123 5.12 13.12 -12.35
N VAL A 124 5.74 13.59 -13.44
CA VAL A 124 5.69 14.97 -13.91
C VAL A 124 5.30 14.95 -15.39
N SER A 125 4.29 15.72 -15.78
CA SER A 125 3.89 15.79 -17.19
C SER A 125 5.02 16.32 -18.08
N PRO A 126 5.02 15.99 -19.38
CA PRO A 126 6.04 16.47 -20.32
C PRO A 126 6.15 18.00 -20.38
N ASP A 127 5.05 18.73 -20.13
CA ASP A 127 5.02 20.19 -20.07
C ASP A 127 5.53 20.78 -18.73
N GLY A 128 5.86 19.92 -17.76
CA GLY A 128 6.34 20.27 -16.43
C GLY A 128 5.29 20.84 -15.47
N ARG A 129 4.03 20.98 -15.90
CA ARG A 129 2.98 21.69 -15.15
C ARG A 129 2.26 20.80 -14.16
N THR A 130 1.93 19.59 -14.58
CA THR A 130 1.16 18.63 -13.79
C THR A 130 2.11 17.69 -13.07
N ARG A 131 1.82 17.44 -11.79
CA ARG A 131 2.59 16.54 -10.97
C ARG A 131 1.65 15.63 -10.23
N ASN A 132 1.88 14.33 -10.31
CA ASN A 132 1.02 13.33 -9.72
C ASN A 132 1.80 12.40 -8.81
N GLN A 133 1.09 11.82 -7.84
CA GLN A 133 1.50 10.64 -7.12
C GLN A 133 0.68 9.48 -7.68
N ILE A 134 1.30 8.62 -8.48
CA ILE A 134 0.68 7.45 -9.15
C ILE A 134 1.47 6.14 -8.97
N ASP A 135 2.73 6.27 -8.52
CA ASP A 135 3.55 5.14 -8.13
C ASP A 135 3.33 4.86 -6.63
N HIS A 136 2.91 3.64 -6.32
CA HIS A 136 2.45 3.28 -4.99
C HIS A 136 3.18 2.07 -4.44
N VAL A 137 3.11 1.95 -3.11
CA VAL A 137 3.72 0.86 -2.36
C VAL A 137 2.71 0.40 -1.31
N MET A 138 2.32 -0.86 -1.41
CA MET A 138 1.47 -1.57 -0.47
C MET A 138 2.28 -2.67 0.21
N ILE A 139 1.97 -2.94 1.47
CA ILE A 139 2.54 -4.05 2.23
C ILE A 139 1.42 -4.73 3.01
N ASP A 140 1.51 -6.03 3.22
CA ASP A 140 0.63 -6.77 4.14
C ASP A 140 0.46 -5.98 5.46
N MET A 141 -0.79 -5.79 5.90
CA MET A 141 -1.12 -5.02 7.10
C MET A 141 -0.36 -5.52 8.35
N ARG A 142 -0.13 -6.83 8.47
CA ARG A 142 0.64 -7.42 9.58
C ARG A 142 2.08 -6.89 9.64
N HIS A 143 2.63 -6.55 8.47
CA HIS A 143 3.99 -6.06 8.29
C HIS A 143 4.03 -4.56 7.99
N ALA A 144 2.91 -3.84 8.10
CA ALA A 144 2.83 -2.41 7.81
C ALA A 144 3.85 -1.57 8.59
N SER A 145 4.22 -2.01 9.80
CA SER A 145 5.22 -1.35 10.62
C SER A 145 6.67 -1.63 10.19
N ASP A 146 6.94 -2.53 9.24
CA ASP A 146 8.28 -2.85 8.74
C ASP A 146 8.76 -1.85 7.66
N ILE A 147 7.85 -1.02 7.12
CA ILE A 147 8.20 0.13 6.28
C ILE A 147 8.21 1.38 7.18
N PHE A 148 9.23 2.24 7.02
CA PHE A 148 9.41 3.45 7.85
C PHE A 148 9.48 4.75 7.05
N ASP A 149 9.62 4.65 5.74
CA ASP A 149 9.77 5.81 4.84
C ASP A 149 9.44 5.33 3.43
N VAL A 150 8.59 6.08 2.73
CA VAL A 150 8.36 5.93 1.28
C VAL A 150 8.35 7.33 0.70
N ARG A 151 9.25 7.59 -0.25
CA ARG A 151 9.38 8.92 -0.87
C ARG A 151 10.00 8.85 -2.25
N SER A 152 9.67 9.82 -3.08
CA SER A 152 10.33 10.05 -4.35
C SER A 152 11.75 10.57 -4.16
N TYR A 153 12.64 10.09 -5.02
CA TYR A 153 14.06 10.40 -5.06
C TYR A 153 14.40 11.11 -6.37
N ARG A 154 14.29 12.44 -6.34
CA ARG A 154 14.53 13.33 -7.49
C ARG A 154 16.00 13.50 -7.90
N GLY A 155 16.93 12.85 -7.20
CA GLY A 155 18.37 12.92 -7.49
C GLY A 155 18.86 11.82 -8.43
N ALA A 156 18.00 10.85 -8.76
CA ALA A 156 18.28 9.88 -9.80
C ALA A 156 17.84 10.49 -11.14
N ASP A 157 18.76 10.54 -12.09
CA ASP A 157 18.46 10.89 -13.47
C ASP A 157 18.30 9.58 -14.26
N GLY A 158 17.16 9.44 -14.91
CA GLY A 158 16.80 8.25 -15.68
C GLY A 158 16.13 8.57 -17.01
N ASP A 159 16.16 9.85 -17.43
CA ASP A 159 15.50 10.34 -18.66
C ASP A 159 14.03 9.86 -18.78
N THR A 160 13.28 9.98 -17.70
CA THR A 160 11.87 9.59 -17.59
C THR A 160 11.07 10.71 -16.92
N ASP A 161 9.78 10.78 -17.25
CA ASP A 161 8.76 11.57 -16.59
C ASP A 161 8.41 11.07 -15.17
N HIS A 162 8.84 9.85 -14.80
CA HIS A 162 8.72 9.32 -13.44
C HIS A 162 9.94 9.62 -12.56
N ASN A 163 9.69 9.84 -11.28
CA ASN A 163 10.71 9.93 -10.24
C ASN A 163 10.83 8.59 -9.53
N LEU A 164 12.07 8.14 -9.30
CA LEU A 164 12.33 6.91 -8.55
C LEU A 164 11.69 6.93 -7.16
N VAL A 165 10.86 5.95 -6.83
CA VAL A 165 10.29 5.80 -5.47
C VAL A 165 11.21 4.92 -4.63
N ARG A 166 11.63 5.44 -3.47
CA ARG A 166 12.48 4.73 -2.51
C ARG A 166 11.70 4.33 -1.27
N ILE A 167 11.86 3.07 -0.87
CA ILE A 167 11.28 2.49 0.35
C ILE A 167 12.40 2.22 1.36
N LYS A 168 12.21 2.61 2.63
CA LYS A 168 13.05 2.11 3.74
C LYS A 168 12.31 0.98 4.45
N TYR A 169 12.75 -0.23 4.17
CA TYR A 169 12.23 -1.46 4.74
C TYR A 169 13.19 -2.04 5.78
N ARG A 170 12.68 -2.46 6.94
CA ARG A 170 13.44 -3.20 7.95
C ARG A 170 12.59 -4.33 8.50
N GLN A 171 12.99 -5.56 8.17
CA GLN A 171 12.36 -6.76 8.69
C GLN A 171 12.50 -6.83 10.22
N ARG A 172 11.38 -7.07 10.91
CA ARG A 172 11.36 -7.29 12.35
C ARG A 172 10.57 -8.55 12.66
N ILE A 173 10.97 -9.25 13.71
CA ILE A 173 10.10 -10.24 14.34
C ILE A 173 9.11 -9.44 15.20
N SER A 174 7.83 -9.52 14.85
CA SER A 174 6.75 -9.07 15.74
C SER A 174 6.85 -9.86 17.05
N ARG A 175 7.29 -9.20 18.12
CA ARG A 175 7.12 -9.74 19.48
C ARG A 175 5.68 -9.47 19.87
N PHE A 176 4.85 -10.50 19.84
CA PHE A 176 3.51 -10.43 20.43
C PHE A 176 3.66 -10.08 21.91
N ARG A 177 3.45 -8.82 22.28
CA ARG A 177 3.19 -8.45 23.66
C ARG A 177 1.73 -8.78 23.89
N GLN A 178 1.43 -9.79 24.70
CA GLN A 178 0.10 -9.91 25.28
C GLN A 178 -0.19 -8.56 25.94
N GLY A 179 -1.06 -7.75 25.33
CA GLY A 179 -1.59 -6.59 26.02
C GLY A 179 -2.17 -7.08 27.33
N LYS A 180 -1.85 -6.42 28.46
CA LYS A 180 -2.61 -6.63 29.68
C LYS A 180 -4.07 -6.44 29.28
N LYS A 181 -4.91 -7.47 29.43
CA LYS A 181 -6.36 -7.29 29.35
C LYS A 181 -6.70 -6.17 30.34
N CYS A 182 -7.07 -5.00 29.83
CA CYS A 182 -7.80 -4.04 30.65
C CYS A 182 -9.16 -4.69 30.84
N THR A 183 -9.34 -5.39 31.95
CA THR A 183 -10.68 -5.73 32.39
C THR A 183 -11.26 -4.41 32.86
N ASP A 184 -12.07 -3.76 32.03
CA ASP A 184 -12.89 -2.65 32.49
C ASP A 184 -13.74 -3.20 33.65
N ARG A 185 -13.45 -2.74 34.87
CA ARG A 185 -14.28 -3.03 36.03
C ARG A 185 -15.54 -2.20 35.86
N TRP A 186 -16.59 -2.83 35.36
CA TRP A 186 -17.92 -2.25 35.37
C TRP A 186 -18.29 -1.88 36.81
N HIS A 187 -18.58 -0.61 37.06
CA HIS A 187 -19.06 -0.14 38.36
C HIS A 187 -20.52 -0.55 38.53
N VAL A 188 -20.72 -1.83 38.89
CA VAL A 188 -22.05 -2.47 39.03
C VAL A 188 -22.93 -1.75 40.06
N GLU A 189 -22.31 -1.03 41.00
CA GLU A 189 -23.01 -0.21 42.01
C GLU A 189 -23.80 0.95 41.42
N LYS A 190 -23.39 1.48 40.25
CA LYS A 190 -24.11 2.54 39.54
C LYS A 190 -25.29 2.05 38.72
N LEU A 191 -25.50 0.73 38.64
CA LEU A 191 -26.60 0.11 37.88
C LEU A 191 -27.83 -0.18 38.76
N LYS A 192 -27.78 0.11 40.06
CA LYS A 192 -28.97 0.02 40.90
C LYS A 192 -29.83 1.26 40.66
N MET A 193 -30.91 1.09 39.90
CA MET A 193 -31.98 2.09 39.85
C MET A 193 -32.63 2.14 41.24
N ASP A 194 -32.73 3.33 41.81
CA ASP A 194 -33.53 3.55 43.02
C ASP A 194 -34.96 3.07 42.73
N LYS A 195 -35.36 2.01 43.41
CA LYS A 195 -36.78 1.68 43.56
C LYS A 195 -37.34 2.68 44.56
N SER A 196 -37.78 3.83 44.07
CA SER A 196 -38.70 4.69 44.81
C SER A 196 -39.99 3.91 45.10
N GLU A 197 -40.45 4.07 46.33
CA GLU A 197 -41.57 3.40 47.02
C GLU A 197 -42.89 3.32 46.24
#